data_AF-G7YJY7-F1
#
_entry.id   AF-G7YJY7-F1
#
_cell.length_a   1.000
_cell.length_b   1.000
_cell.length_c   1.000
_cell.angle_alpha   90.00
_cell.angle_beta   90.00
_cell.angle_gamma   90.00
#
_symmetry.space_group_name_H-M   'P 1'
#
loop_
_entity.id
_entity.type
_entity.pdbx_description
1 polymer ?
#
loop_
_entity_poly.entity_id
_entity_poly.type
_entity_poly.pdbx_seq_one_letter_code
_entity_poly.pdbx_strand_id
1 'polypeptide(L)'
;MSPSGIASRKGFIRTRWRIDGCVVEFVNVHLFNDSDNVISVKEHPSIYAQCRARGMRWLMELINSDSLPGQHVAIFGDFNFRLNLPALLERLCHGEQASLSLELLGPDGTTCLHPLAPKDCEPDAASLNAKTSDQPLISDCDINPTVIIGRRVFDLHGVLSDRWKYSEDLLSFDTEMDVFADQLKELPITFPPSYPFDAASSNPHAYARTRCPAWCDRILFSPNMLAKLRPSIEPSGSTCPVTYDMLAKDSTVGDHKPVYLYFSLDTSPG
;
A
#
# COMPACT_ATOMS: atom_id res chain seq x y z
N MET A 1 13.90 -9.00 -13.63
CA MET A 1 13.30 -8.77 -14.97
C MET A 1 11.87 -8.30 -14.79
N SER A 2 11.41 -7.34 -15.61
CA SER A 2 10.03 -6.88 -15.60
C SER A 2 9.08 -8.02 -16.04
N PRO A 3 7.79 -8.02 -15.65
CA PRO A 3 6.83 -9.02 -16.13
C PRO A 3 6.75 -9.07 -17.67
N SER A 4 7.02 -7.94 -18.32
CA SER A 4 7.01 -7.78 -19.77
C SER A 4 8.31 -8.15 -20.49
N GLY A 5 9.40 -8.48 -19.78
CA GLY A 5 10.72 -8.71 -20.38
C GLY A 5 11.42 -7.45 -20.94
N ILE A 6 10.73 -6.31 -21.00
CA ILE A 6 11.26 -5.02 -21.46
C ILE A 6 12.06 -4.32 -20.35
N ALA A 7 13.15 -3.65 -20.72
CA ALA A 7 13.92 -2.80 -19.82
C ALA A 7 13.03 -1.73 -19.18
N SER A 8 13.13 -1.60 -17.86
CA SER A 8 12.23 -0.78 -17.06
C SER A 8 12.90 0.54 -16.69
N ARG A 9 12.12 1.62 -16.55
CA ARG A 9 12.58 2.89 -15.97
C ARG A 9 12.74 2.83 -14.44
N LYS A 10 12.64 1.63 -13.86
CA LYS A 10 12.72 1.32 -12.43
C LYS A 10 14.16 0.99 -12.06
N GLY A 11 14.57 1.32 -10.85
CA GLY A 11 15.94 1.16 -10.40
C GLY A 11 16.14 1.71 -9.01
N PHE A 12 17.40 2.00 -8.67
CA PHE A 12 17.78 2.60 -7.40
C PHE A 12 19.00 3.49 -7.57
N ILE A 13 19.19 4.40 -6.62
CA ILE A 13 20.44 5.13 -6.42
C ILE A 13 20.94 4.82 -5.01
N ARG A 14 22.24 4.58 -4.89
CA ARG A 14 22.91 4.18 -3.65
C ARG A 14 24.02 5.18 -3.34
N THR A 15 24.11 5.62 -2.08
CA THR A 15 25.22 6.43 -1.59
C THR A 15 25.69 5.90 -0.23
N ARG A 16 27.01 5.86 -0.03
CA ARG A 16 27.63 5.38 1.22
C ARG A 16 28.45 6.50 1.82
N TRP A 17 28.21 6.77 3.09
CA TRP A 17 28.77 7.89 3.83
C TRP A 17 29.54 7.36 5.03
N ARG A 18 30.62 8.05 5.38
CA ARG A 18 31.33 7.83 6.65
C ARG A 18 31.22 9.11 7.46
N ILE A 19 30.50 9.04 8.59
CA ILE A 19 30.22 10.16 9.47
C ILE A 19 30.73 9.77 10.86
N ASP A 20 31.76 10.45 11.35
CA ASP A 20 32.41 10.17 12.65
C ASP A 20 32.80 8.69 12.86
N GLY A 21 33.20 8.02 11.77
CA GLY A 21 33.56 6.60 11.79
C GLY A 21 32.37 5.64 11.60
N CYS A 22 31.13 6.11 11.76
CA CYS A 22 29.92 5.36 11.42
C CYS A 22 29.74 5.28 9.90
N VAL A 23 29.59 4.06 9.36
CA VAL A 23 29.30 3.85 7.94
C VAL A 23 27.80 3.70 7.76
N VAL A 24 27.20 4.64 7.05
CA VAL A 24 25.76 4.65 6.76
C VAL A 24 25.55 4.65 5.25
N GLU A 25 24.58 3.86 4.82
CA GLU A 25 24.22 3.72 3.43
C GLU A 25 22.76 4.06 3.21
N PHE A 26 22.52 4.90 2.20
CA PHE A 26 21.22 5.39 1.81
C PHE A 26 20.93 4.92 0.40
N VAL A 27 19.82 4.18 0.25
CA VAL A 27 19.41 3.57 -1.01
C VAL A 27 18.00 4.02 -1.35
N ASN A 28 17.86 4.90 -2.34
CA ASN A 28 16.56 5.31 -2.85
C ASN A 28 16.13 4.36 -3.97
N VAL A 29 15.01 3.68 -3.82
CA VAL A 29 14.46 2.70 -4.76
C VAL A 29 13.19 3.21 -5.44
N HIS A 30 12.96 2.73 -6.65
CA HIS A 30 11.70 2.87 -7.34
C HIS A 30 11.37 1.54 -8.02
N LEU A 31 10.50 0.75 -7.41
CA LEU A 31 10.18 -0.61 -7.86
C LEU A 31 8.97 -0.64 -8.81
N PHE A 32 8.71 -1.83 -9.37
CA PHE A 32 7.66 -2.05 -10.36
C PHE A 32 6.27 -1.83 -9.79
N ASN A 33 5.41 -1.17 -10.56
CA ASN A 33 4.00 -1.04 -10.25
C ASN A 33 3.18 -2.15 -10.92
N ASP A 34 1.94 -2.31 -10.46
CA ASP A 34 1.00 -3.25 -11.07
C ASP A 34 0.47 -2.63 -12.37
N SER A 35 0.59 -3.28 -13.52
CA SER A 35 0.02 -2.70 -14.76
C SER A 35 -1.47 -3.01 -14.97
N ASP A 36 -2.03 -3.90 -14.14
CA ASP A 36 -3.40 -4.40 -14.24
C ASP A 36 -3.93 -4.81 -12.86
N ASN A 37 -4.95 -4.12 -12.35
CA ASN A 37 -5.53 -4.44 -11.04
C ASN A 37 -6.25 -5.81 -11.04
N VAL A 38 -6.81 -6.24 -12.19
CA VAL A 38 -7.56 -7.50 -12.29
C VAL A 38 -6.64 -8.69 -12.07
N ILE A 39 -5.37 -8.59 -12.50
CA ILE A 39 -4.36 -9.62 -12.22
C ILE A 39 -4.06 -9.68 -10.73
N SER A 40 -3.89 -8.53 -10.07
CA SER A 40 -3.57 -8.47 -8.63
C SER A 40 -4.69 -8.96 -7.73
N VAL A 41 -5.94 -8.96 -8.21
CA VAL A 41 -7.11 -9.50 -7.47
C VAL A 41 -7.24 -11.02 -7.60
N LYS A 42 -6.66 -11.63 -8.63
CA LYS A 42 -6.82 -13.07 -8.88
C LYS A 42 -5.94 -13.95 -8.00
N GLU A 43 -4.78 -13.44 -7.58
CA GLU A 43 -3.77 -14.24 -6.88
C GLU A 43 -2.91 -13.34 -5.99
N HIS A 44 -2.55 -13.87 -4.80
CA HIS A 44 -1.58 -13.25 -3.90
C HIS A 44 -0.49 -14.26 -3.49
N PRO A 45 0.81 -13.90 -3.55
CA PRO A 45 1.35 -12.66 -4.11
C PRO A 45 1.17 -12.62 -5.63
N SER A 46 0.68 -11.49 -6.16
CA SER A 46 0.52 -11.31 -7.60
C SER A 46 1.86 -11.37 -8.34
N ILE A 47 1.84 -11.55 -9.67
CA ILE A 47 3.07 -11.52 -10.48
C ILE A 47 3.85 -10.20 -10.32
N TYR A 48 3.16 -9.09 -10.03
CA TYR A 48 3.79 -7.79 -9.78
C TYR A 48 4.50 -7.75 -8.42
N ALA A 49 3.84 -8.23 -7.35
CA ALA A 49 4.44 -8.38 -6.03
C ALA A 49 5.66 -9.30 -6.08
N GLN A 50 5.57 -10.43 -6.79
CA GLN A 50 6.71 -11.32 -7.01
C GLN A 50 7.86 -10.65 -7.77
N CYS A 51 7.56 -9.77 -8.75
CA CYS A 51 8.60 -8.99 -9.44
C CYS A 51 9.29 -7.99 -8.52
N ARG A 52 8.53 -7.28 -7.66
CA ARG A 52 9.09 -6.40 -6.63
C ARG A 52 9.97 -7.18 -5.67
N ALA A 53 9.51 -8.33 -5.16
CA ALA A 53 10.30 -9.18 -4.27
C ALA A 53 11.60 -9.67 -4.94
N ARG A 54 11.58 -10.06 -6.22
CA ARG A 54 12.80 -10.41 -6.96
C ARG A 54 13.75 -9.22 -7.11
N GLY A 55 13.21 -8.04 -7.43
CA GLY A 55 14.01 -6.81 -7.55
C GLY A 55 14.67 -6.41 -6.23
N MET A 56 13.93 -6.49 -5.13
CA MET A 56 14.42 -6.20 -3.79
C MET A 56 15.46 -7.22 -3.32
N ARG A 57 15.26 -8.52 -3.57
CA ARG A 57 16.26 -9.56 -3.27
C ARG A 57 17.58 -9.31 -4.01
N TRP A 58 17.50 -8.98 -5.30
CA TRP A 58 18.70 -8.66 -6.10
C TRP A 58 19.41 -7.41 -5.58
N LEU A 59 18.68 -6.37 -5.17
CA LEU A 59 19.27 -5.19 -4.52
C LEU A 59 19.99 -5.58 -3.22
N MET A 60 19.39 -6.45 -2.41
CA MET A 60 19.99 -6.89 -1.16
C MET A 60 21.24 -7.73 -1.37
N GLU A 61 21.23 -8.65 -2.35
CA GLU A 61 22.41 -9.39 -2.77
C GLU A 61 23.55 -8.44 -3.21
N LEU A 62 23.22 -7.39 -3.96
CA LEU A 62 24.20 -6.39 -4.39
C LEU A 62 24.80 -5.62 -3.21
N ILE A 63 23.98 -5.14 -2.28
CA ILE A 63 24.44 -4.43 -1.07
C ILE A 63 25.33 -5.34 -0.21
N ASN A 64 24.96 -6.61 -0.08
CA ASN A 64 25.72 -7.59 0.71
C ASN A 64 27.05 -7.98 0.06
N SER A 65 27.12 -7.97 -1.29
CA SER A 65 28.31 -8.35 -2.05
C SER A 65 29.54 -7.46 -1.82
N ASP A 66 29.32 -6.20 -1.43
CA ASP A 66 30.36 -5.22 -1.09
C ASP A 66 30.13 -4.60 0.30
N SER A 67 29.54 -5.39 1.20
CA SER A 67 29.26 -4.97 2.58
C SER A 67 30.54 -4.68 3.36
N LEU A 68 30.46 -3.71 4.27
CA LEU A 68 31.56 -3.34 5.16
C LEU A 68 31.22 -3.76 6.60
N PRO A 69 32.23 -4.09 7.42
CA PRO A 69 32.01 -4.30 8.85
C PRO A 69 31.30 -3.08 9.47
N GLY A 70 30.20 -3.33 10.18
CA GLY A 70 29.42 -2.26 10.82
C GLY A 70 28.70 -1.34 9.84
N GLN A 71 28.40 -1.78 8.61
CA GLN A 71 27.58 -1.02 7.66
C GLN A 71 26.12 -0.95 8.13
N HIS A 72 25.57 0.26 8.20
CA HIS A 72 24.17 0.52 8.51
C HIS A 72 23.43 0.91 7.24
N VAL A 73 22.33 0.24 6.90
CA VAL A 73 21.62 0.44 5.62
C VAL A 73 20.21 0.98 5.89
N ALA A 74 19.86 2.06 5.20
CA ALA A 74 18.50 2.57 5.07
C ALA A 74 18.09 2.55 3.60
N ILE A 75 16.99 1.85 3.29
CA ILE A 75 16.41 1.73 1.96
C ILE A 75 15.07 2.45 1.97
N PHE A 76 14.88 3.43 1.09
CA PHE A 76 13.66 4.24 1.06
C PHE A 76 13.20 4.51 -0.36
N GLY A 77 11.99 5.04 -0.53
CA GLY A 77 11.47 5.46 -1.83
C GLY A 77 10.14 4.79 -2.17
N ASP A 78 9.84 4.71 -3.46
CA ASP A 78 8.60 4.13 -3.97
C ASP A 78 8.78 2.63 -4.21
N PHE A 79 8.46 1.84 -3.18
CA PHE A 79 8.46 0.39 -3.24
C PHE A 79 7.31 -0.15 -4.08
N ASN A 80 6.27 0.65 -4.33
CA ASN A 80 5.04 0.22 -4.99
C ASN A 80 4.37 -1.02 -4.34
N PHE A 81 4.66 -1.31 -3.07
CA PHE A 81 4.01 -2.41 -2.34
C PHE A 81 2.50 -2.19 -2.29
N ARG A 82 1.75 -3.29 -2.43
CA ARG A 82 0.30 -3.32 -2.49
C ARG A 82 -0.25 -4.26 -1.45
N LEU A 83 -1.50 -4.00 -1.07
CA LEU A 83 -2.24 -4.89 -0.17
C LEU A 83 -2.52 -6.24 -0.84
N ASN A 84 -2.68 -7.28 -0.03
CA ASN A 84 -3.26 -8.56 -0.40
C ASN A 84 -4.73 -8.35 -0.81
N LEU A 85 -4.94 -8.01 -2.08
CA LEU A 85 -6.26 -7.67 -2.62
C LEU A 85 -7.27 -8.81 -2.51
N PRO A 86 -6.93 -10.09 -2.77
CA PRO A 86 -7.86 -11.20 -2.55
C PRO A 86 -8.41 -11.22 -1.12
N ALA A 87 -7.53 -11.19 -0.11
CA ALA A 87 -7.94 -11.26 1.29
C ALA A 87 -8.67 -9.98 1.74
N LEU A 88 -8.27 -8.81 1.23
CA LEU A 88 -8.98 -7.56 1.50
C LEU A 88 -10.41 -7.63 0.95
N LEU A 89 -10.60 -8.04 -0.30
CA LEU A 89 -11.92 -8.12 -0.91
C LEU A 89 -12.80 -9.16 -0.21
N GLU A 90 -12.25 -10.30 0.17
CA GLU A 90 -12.92 -11.30 1.00
C GLU A 90 -13.39 -10.67 2.33
N ARG A 91 -12.50 -9.94 3.04
CA ARG A 91 -12.83 -9.26 4.29
C ARG A 91 -13.94 -8.22 4.13
N LEU A 92 -13.94 -7.48 3.02
CA LEU A 92 -15.00 -6.51 2.71
C LEU A 92 -16.32 -7.23 2.47
N CYS A 93 -16.33 -8.28 1.66
CA CYS A 93 -17.55 -9.02 1.28
C CYS A 93 -18.19 -9.80 2.44
N HIS A 94 -17.39 -10.22 3.42
CA HIS A 94 -17.87 -10.93 4.61
C HIS A 94 -18.06 -10.02 5.85
N GLY A 95 -17.79 -8.71 5.75
CA GLY A 95 -18.09 -7.76 6.81
C GLY A 95 -19.59 -7.53 6.98
N GLU A 96 -20.04 -7.07 8.16
CA GLU A 96 -21.46 -6.85 8.54
C GLU A 96 -22.25 -5.85 7.66
N GLN A 97 -21.69 -5.36 6.56
CA GLN A 97 -22.37 -4.49 5.61
C GLN A 97 -22.77 -5.30 4.38
N ALA A 98 -24.07 -5.20 4.04
CA ALA A 98 -24.80 -5.69 2.86
C ALA A 98 -23.99 -6.30 1.69
N SER A 99 -24.60 -7.32 1.05
CA SER A 99 -24.13 -7.99 -0.18
C SER A 99 -23.37 -7.04 -1.13
N LEU A 100 -22.04 -7.12 -1.08
CA LEU A 100 -21.16 -6.36 -1.96
C LEU A 100 -21.17 -7.00 -3.35
N SER A 101 -21.42 -6.19 -4.37
CA SER A 101 -21.32 -6.63 -5.76
C SER A 101 -19.92 -6.34 -6.31
N LEU A 102 -19.23 -7.35 -6.83
CA LEU A 102 -17.94 -7.19 -7.52
C LEU A 102 -18.13 -7.21 -9.03
N GLU A 103 -17.72 -6.13 -9.67
CA GLU A 103 -17.72 -5.97 -11.12
C GLU A 103 -16.29 -5.99 -11.65
N LEU A 104 -15.97 -6.99 -12.47
CA LEU A 104 -14.71 -7.05 -13.19
C LEU A 104 -14.92 -6.49 -14.60
N LEU A 105 -14.23 -5.38 -14.91
CA LEU A 105 -14.24 -4.77 -16.23
C LEU A 105 -13.34 -5.55 -17.19
N GLY A 106 -13.92 -6.04 -18.28
CA GLY A 106 -13.20 -6.67 -19.38
C GLY A 106 -12.36 -5.67 -20.20
N PRO A 107 -11.54 -6.17 -21.15
CA PRO A 107 -10.65 -5.34 -21.98
C PRO A 107 -11.37 -4.22 -22.76
N ASP A 108 -12.64 -4.45 -23.11
CA ASP A 108 -13.47 -3.54 -23.92
C ASP A 108 -14.42 -2.69 -23.06
N GLY A 109 -14.28 -2.73 -21.73
CA GLY A 109 -15.19 -2.06 -20.79
C GLY A 109 -16.48 -2.83 -20.49
N THR A 110 -16.65 -4.02 -21.08
CA THR A 110 -17.79 -4.91 -20.81
C THR A 110 -17.71 -5.47 -19.39
N THR A 111 -18.80 -5.37 -18.63
CA THR A 111 -18.89 -5.87 -17.26
C THR A 111 -19.09 -7.38 -17.23
N CYS A 112 -18.19 -8.11 -16.58
CA CYS A 112 -18.47 -9.48 -16.15
C CYS A 112 -18.88 -9.42 -14.68
N LEU A 113 -20.17 -9.61 -14.40
CA LEU A 113 -20.66 -9.79 -13.04
C LEU A 113 -20.11 -11.11 -12.51
N HIS A 114 -19.34 -11.05 -11.42
CA HIS A 114 -18.98 -12.25 -10.68
C HIS A 114 -19.71 -12.18 -9.33
N PRO A 115 -20.72 -13.04 -9.09
CA PRO A 115 -21.29 -13.14 -7.77
C PRO A 115 -20.18 -13.59 -6.80
N LEU A 116 -19.84 -12.73 -5.84
CA LEU A 116 -19.13 -13.14 -4.64
C LEU A 116 -20.18 -13.66 -3.65
N ALA A 117 -20.87 -14.73 -4.03
CA ALA A 117 -21.73 -15.42 -3.08
C ALA A 117 -20.84 -16.20 -2.09
N PRO A 118 -21.22 -16.26 -0.80
CA PRO A 118 -20.64 -17.22 0.12
C PRO A 118 -20.74 -18.62 -0.52
N LYS A 119 -19.61 -19.33 -0.64
CA LYS A 119 -19.70 -20.77 -0.88
C LYS A 119 -20.42 -21.35 0.34
N ASP A 120 -21.50 -22.07 0.08
CA ASP A 120 -22.37 -22.78 1.03
C ASP A 120 -23.56 -21.96 1.55
N CYS A 121 -24.55 -21.75 0.69
CA CYS A 121 -25.97 -21.75 1.07
C CYS A 121 -26.78 -22.35 -0.08
N GLU A 122 -27.29 -23.57 0.13
CA GLU A 122 -28.30 -24.20 -0.72
C GLU A 122 -29.52 -23.28 -0.88
N PRO A 123 -30.17 -23.23 -2.06
CA PRO A 123 -31.35 -22.40 -2.24
C PRO A 123 -32.58 -23.10 -1.68
N ASP A 124 -33.07 -22.65 -0.52
CA ASP A 124 -34.39 -23.04 -0.04
C ASP A 124 -35.47 -22.38 -0.90
N ALA A 125 -36.21 -23.21 -1.61
CA ALA A 125 -37.36 -22.84 -2.41
C ALA A 125 -38.60 -22.67 -1.52
N ALA A 126 -39.06 -21.45 -1.25
CA ALA A 126 -40.47 -21.15 -0.99
C ALA A 126 -40.76 -19.64 -0.85
N SER A 127 -41.43 -19.06 -1.86
CA SER A 127 -42.78 -18.48 -1.74
C SER A 127 -43.00 -17.27 -2.65
N LEU A 128 -43.88 -17.47 -3.62
CA LEU A 128 -44.63 -16.42 -4.31
C LEU A 128 -45.62 -15.74 -3.34
N ASN A 129 -45.76 -14.41 -3.40
CA ASN A 129 -46.99 -13.72 -3.85
C ASN A 129 -47.03 -12.20 -3.55
N ALA A 130 -47.25 -11.43 -4.62
CA ALA A 130 -48.12 -10.25 -4.82
C ALA A 130 -48.14 -9.06 -3.81
N LYS A 131 -47.89 -7.84 -4.32
CA LYS A 131 -48.92 -6.83 -4.71
C LYS A 131 -48.29 -5.50 -5.17
N THR A 132 -49.03 -4.81 -6.04
CA THR A 132 -48.72 -3.56 -6.75
C THR A 132 -48.99 -2.27 -5.95
N SER A 133 -48.38 -1.18 -6.42
CA SER A 133 -48.69 0.25 -6.21
C SER A 133 -48.03 0.95 -5.02
N ASP A 134 -46.97 1.72 -5.28
CA ASP A 134 -46.99 3.20 -5.31
C ASP A 134 -45.55 3.72 -5.47
N GLN A 135 -45.37 4.80 -6.24
CA GLN A 135 -44.05 5.40 -6.49
C GLN A 135 -43.35 5.81 -5.18
N PRO A 136 -42.02 5.64 -5.05
CA PRO A 136 -41.26 6.43 -4.10
C PRO A 136 -40.32 7.40 -4.80
N LEU A 137 -40.29 8.61 -4.25
CA LEU A 137 -39.22 9.58 -4.38
C LEU A 137 -37.85 8.88 -4.25
N ILE A 138 -36.91 9.20 -5.13
CA ILE A 138 -35.51 8.78 -4.97
C ILE A 138 -34.92 9.57 -3.80
N SER A 139 -35.04 8.99 -2.61
CA SER A 139 -34.23 9.32 -1.45
C SER A 139 -32.81 8.78 -1.66
N ASP A 140 -31.79 9.52 -1.24
CA ASP A 140 -30.35 9.18 -1.28
C ASP A 140 -29.96 7.97 -0.40
N CYS A 141 -30.82 6.96 -0.30
CA CYS A 141 -30.59 5.70 0.40
C CYS A 141 -31.05 4.57 -0.51
N ASP A 142 -30.08 3.89 -1.15
CA ASP A 142 -30.15 2.53 -1.73
C ASP A 142 -29.13 2.34 -2.87
N ILE A 143 -27.94 2.96 -2.80
CA ILE A 143 -26.83 2.49 -3.64
C ILE A 143 -26.22 1.29 -2.92
N ASN A 144 -26.51 0.08 -3.42
CA ASN A 144 -25.79 -1.11 -2.97
C ASN A 144 -24.28 -0.86 -3.07
N PRO A 145 -23.49 -1.18 -2.03
CA PRO A 145 -22.05 -1.01 -2.11
C PRO A 145 -21.50 -1.88 -3.23
N THR A 146 -20.91 -1.24 -4.25
CA THR A 146 -20.34 -1.92 -5.42
C THR A 146 -18.84 -1.67 -5.48
N VAL A 147 -18.10 -2.74 -5.75
CA VAL A 147 -16.67 -2.71 -6.01
C VAL A 147 -16.45 -2.91 -7.51
N ILE A 148 -15.89 -1.91 -8.19
CA ILE A 148 -15.60 -1.96 -9.63
C ILE A 148 -14.10 -2.05 -9.82
N ILE A 149 -13.65 -3.14 -10.43
CA ILE A 149 -12.22 -3.38 -10.68
C ILE A 149 -12.00 -3.62 -12.16
N GLY A 150 -11.19 -2.77 -12.76
CA GLY A 150 -10.69 -2.93 -14.12
C GLY A 150 -9.18 -2.77 -14.17
N ARG A 151 -8.60 -2.91 -15.35
CA ARG A 151 -7.14 -2.82 -15.54
C ARG A 151 -6.51 -1.58 -14.90
N ARG A 152 -7.19 -0.43 -14.95
CA ARG A 152 -6.77 0.86 -14.36
C ARG A 152 -7.86 1.52 -13.52
N VAL A 153 -8.83 0.72 -13.08
CA VAL A 153 -9.96 1.17 -12.26
C VAL A 153 -9.99 0.30 -11.01
N PHE A 154 -10.16 0.95 -9.87
CA PHE A 154 -10.38 0.32 -8.58
C PHE A 154 -11.26 1.27 -7.77
N ASP A 155 -12.56 1.11 -7.91
CA ASP A 155 -13.57 1.93 -7.26
C ASP A 155 -14.26 1.12 -6.18
N LEU A 156 -14.22 1.62 -4.95
CA LEU A 156 -14.81 1.00 -3.76
C LEU A 156 -16.03 1.82 -3.31
N HIS A 157 -16.92 2.11 -4.23
CA HIS A 157 -17.98 3.11 -4.10
C HIS A 157 -18.73 3.01 -2.76
N GLY A 158 -18.44 3.94 -1.83
CA GLY A 158 -19.07 4.01 -0.50
C GLY A 158 -18.65 2.95 0.52
N VAL A 159 -17.72 2.04 0.19
CA VAL A 159 -17.32 0.91 1.06
C VAL A 159 -16.27 1.32 2.09
N LEU A 160 -15.29 2.14 1.68
CA LEU A 160 -14.12 2.51 2.50
C LEU A 160 -13.88 4.02 2.60
N SER A 161 -14.87 4.86 2.26
CA SER A 161 -14.73 6.31 2.05
C SER A 161 -14.05 7.10 3.19
N ASP A 162 -14.02 6.57 4.43
CA ASP A 162 -13.25 7.14 5.54
C ASP A 162 -12.38 6.14 6.32
N ARG A 163 -12.45 4.84 6.02
CA ARG A 163 -11.76 3.80 6.81
C ARG A 163 -10.24 3.81 6.63
N TRP A 164 -9.75 4.35 5.52
CA TRP A 164 -8.30 4.52 5.27
C TRP A 164 -7.60 5.38 6.33
N LYS A 165 -8.34 6.22 7.06
CA LYS A 165 -7.82 7.09 8.12
C LYS A 165 -7.43 6.33 9.40
N TYR A 166 -7.98 5.13 9.62
CA TYR A 166 -7.72 4.30 10.81
C TYR A 166 -7.11 2.97 10.39
N SER A 167 -5.89 3.06 9.86
CA SER A 167 -5.21 2.08 9.01
C SER A 167 -4.81 0.74 9.63
N GLU A 168 -4.98 0.52 10.93
CA GLU A 168 -4.40 -0.67 11.58
C GLU A 168 -5.01 -1.98 11.06
N ASP A 169 -6.31 -2.01 10.77
CA ASP A 169 -6.96 -3.18 10.20
C ASP A 169 -6.50 -3.45 8.76
N LEU A 170 -6.33 -2.40 7.96
CA LEU A 170 -5.92 -2.48 6.55
C LEU A 170 -4.43 -2.78 6.38
N LEU A 171 -3.58 -2.35 7.33
CA LEU A 171 -2.15 -2.68 7.37
C LEU A 171 -1.91 -4.18 7.49
N SER A 172 -2.84 -4.95 8.06
CA SER A 172 -2.72 -6.42 8.11
C SER A 172 -2.69 -7.09 6.73
N PHE A 173 -3.17 -6.40 5.69
CA PHE A 173 -3.10 -6.86 4.30
C PHE A 173 -1.82 -6.39 3.59
N ASP A 174 -1.00 -5.54 4.20
CA ASP A 174 0.27 -5.07 3.64
C ASP A 174 1.41 -6.07 3.94
N THR A 175 1.44 -7.17 3.19
CA THR A 175 2.29 -8.33 3.52
C THR A 175 3.53 -8.46 2.62
N GLU A 176 3.78 -7.54 1.69
CA GLU A 176 4.91 -7.68 0.75
C GLU A 176 6.27 -7.59 1.46
N MET A 177 6.33 -6.83 2.56
CA MET A 177 7.52 -6.68 3.38
C MET A 177 7.90 -7.95 4.15
N ASP A 178 6.94 -8.84 4.43
CA ASP A 178 7.14 -10.03 5.26
C ASP A 178 8.21 -10.97 4.70
N VAL A 179 8.37 -10.98 3.37
CA VAL A 179 9.40 -11.77 2.67
C VAL A 179 10.83 -11.38 3.08
N PHE A 180 11.02 -10.18 3.65
CA PHE A 180 12.30 -9.61 4.06
C PHE A 180 12.39 -9.36 5.57
N ALA A 181 11.44 -9.86 6.36
CA ALA A 181 11.35 -9.57 7.79
C ALA A 181 12.57 -10.06 8.60
N ASP A 182 13.36 -10.98 8.06
CA ASP A 182 14.62 -11.46 8.64
C ASP A 182 15.78 -10.46 8.46
N GLN A 183 15.80 -9.73 7.34
CA GLN A 183 16.91 -8.88 6.93
C GLN A 183 16.65 -7.38 7.11
N LEU A 184 15.38 -6.97 7.07
CA LEU A 184 14.97 -5.58 7.09
C LEU A 184 13.85 -5.36 8.10
N LYS A 185 13.81 -4.15 8.65
CA LYS A 185 12.84 -3.69 9.65
C LYS A 185 12.27 -2.35 9.22
N GLU A 186 11.08 -2.05 9.72
CA GLU A 186 10.41 -0.78 9.49
C GLU A 186 9.89 -0.24 10.83
N LEU A 187 9.83 1.08 10.98
CA LEU A 187 9.14 1.69 12.11
C LEU A 187 7.62 1.49 11.96
N PRO A 188 6.84 1.46 13.06
CA PRO A 188 5.39 1.35 12.97
C PRO A 188 4.79 2.44 12.09
N ILE A 189 3.93 2.04 11.15
CA ILE A 189 3.20 2.97 10.27
C ILE A 189 1.94 3.43 11.01
N THR A 190 1.83 4.74 11.21
CA THR A 190 0.68 5.37 11.88
C THR A 190 -0.03 6.40 11.00
N PHE A 191 0.26 6.36 9.69
CA PHE A 191 -0.28 7.26 8.68
C PHE A 191 -1.10 6.49 7.62
N PRO A 192 -2.05 7.14 6.93
CA PRO A 192 -2.89 6.49 5.92
C PRO A 192 -2.07 6.11 4.67
N PRO A 193 -2.62 5.34 3.73
CA PRO A 193 -1.93 5.01 2.48
C PRO A 193 -1.38 6.24 1.74
N SER A 194 -0.15 6.16 1.22
CA SER A 194 0.52 7.29 0.55
C SER A 194 0.07 7.52 -0.90
N TYR A 195 -0.67 6.57 -1.48
CA TYR A 195 -1.05 6.55 -2.89
C TYR A 195 -2.30 5.68 -3.13
N PRO A 196 -3.16 5.94 -4.15
CA PRO A 196 -3.14 7.11 -5.04
C PRO A 196 -4.11 8.20 -4.59
N PHE A 197 -3.62 9.37 -4.19
CA PHE A 197 -4.47 10.54 -3.98
C PHE A 197 -5.04 11.06 -5.30
N ASP A 198 -6.24 11.64 -5.25
CA ASP A 198 -6.85 12.30 -6.40
C ASP A 198 -6.28 13.72 -6.55
N ALA A 199 -5.29 13.86 -7.42
CA ALA A 199 -4.63 15.14 -7.68
C ALA A 199 -5.55 16.20 -8.34
N ALA A 200 -6.70 15.80 -8.89
CA ALA A 200 -7.69 16.73 -9.45
C ALA A 200 -8.75 17.14 -8.42
N SER A 201 -8.85 16.43 -7.30
CA SER A 201 -9.81 16.74 -6.24
C SER A 201 -9.36 17.93 -5.40
N SER A 202 -10.32 18.75 -4.98
CA SER A 202 -10.12 19.78 -3.97
C SER A 202 -10.08 19.24 -2.54
N ASN A 203 -10.52 17.99 -2.33
CA ASN A 203 -10.43 17.31 -1.04
C ASN A 203 -9.04 16.64 -0.91
N PRO A 204 -8.18 17.09 0.03
CA PRO A 204 -6.83 16.55 0.19
C PRO A 204 -6.81 15.09 0.65
N HIS A 205 -7.93 14.56 1.17
CA HIS A 205 -8.03 13.17 1.63
C HIS A 205 -8.65 12.22 0.60
N ALA A 206 -9.01 12.72 -0.58
CA ALA A 206 -9.61 11.89 -1.62
C ALA A 206 -8.56 10.99 -2.28
N TYR A 207 -8.85 9.69 -2.38
CA TYR A 207 -8.09 8.76 -3.19
C TYR A 207 -8.68 8.66 -4.60
N ALA A 208 -7.82 8.59 -5.61
CA ALA A 208 -8.19 8.30 -6.98
C ALA A 208 -8.66 6.85 -7.13
N ARG A 209 -9.66 6.64 -7.99
CA ARG A 209 -10.25 5.32 -8.26
C ARG A 209 -9.47 4.50 -9.26
N THR A 210 -8.16 4.74 -9.36
CA THR A 210 -7.31 4.07 -10.35
C THR A 210 -6.72 2.77 -9.81
N ARG A 211 -6.50 2.70 -8.49
CA ARG A 211 -5.90 1.56 -7.77
C ARG A 211 -6.38 1.54 -6.33
N CYS A 212 -6.28 0.37 -5.69
CA CYS A 212 -6.46 0.25 -4.26
C CYS A 212 -5.42 1.12 -3.53
N PRO A 213 -5.83 1.97 -2.56
CA PRO A 213 -4.89 2.69 -1.71
C PRO A 213 -3.89 1.76 -1.03
N ALA A 214 -2.60 2.12 -1.05
CA ALA A 214 -1.53 1.36 -0.41
C ALA A 214 -0.39 2.25 0.12
N TRP A 215 0.44 1.69 1.00
CA TRP A 215 1.68 2.29 1.50
C TRP A 215 2.84 2.01 0.54
N CYS A 216 2.84 2.72 -0.59
CA CYS A 216 3.86 2.57 -1.63
C CYS A 216 5.21 3.17 -1.21
N ASP A 217 5.18 4.26 -0.45
CA ASP A 217 6.36 5.05 -0.08
C ASP A 217 6.82 4.67 1.32
N ARG A 218 8.03 4.10 1.44
CA ARG A 218 8.49 3.42 2.67
C ARG A 218 9.93 3.76 3.02
N ILE A 219 10.29 3.52 4.28
CA ILE A 219 11.67 3.61 4.77
C ILE A 219 11.99 2.38 5.61
N LEU A 220 12.81 1.50 5.04
CA LEU A 220 13.24 0.23 5.63
C LEU A 220 14.69 0.33 6.10
N PHE A 221 15.04 -0.44 7.12
CA PHE A 221 16.35 -0.41 7.75
C PHE A 221 16.90 -1.81 7.93
N SER A 222 18.22 -1.96 7.83
CA SER A 222 18.88 -3.11 8.43
C SER A 222 18.71 -3.07 9.97
N PRO A 223 18.69 -4.21 10.68
CA PRO A 223 18.49 -4.24 12.13
C PRO A 223 19.45 -3.35 12.91
N ASN A 224 20.72 -3.29 12.50
CA ASN A 224 21.73 -2.42 13.12
C ASN A 224 21.49 -0.94 12.82
N MET A 225 21.02 -0.56 11.62
CA MET A 225 20.67 0.83 11.32
C MET A 225 19.50 1.28 12.19
N LEU A 226 18.45 0.46 12.31
CA LEU A 226 17.32 0.75 13.18
C LEU A 226 17.77 0.99 14.64
N ALA A 227 18.73 0.20 15.12
CA ALA A 227 19.32 0.35 16.45
C ALA A 227 20.13 1.65 16.65
N LYS A 228 20.46 2.41 15.59
CA LYS A 228 21.15 3.71 15.66
C LYS A 228 20.20 4.91 15.67
N LEU A 229 18.89 4.72 15.45
CA LEU A 229 17.93 5.82 15.51
C LEU A 229 17.73 6.26 16.97
N ARG A 230 17.78 7.57 17.22
CA ARG A 230 17.56 8.19 18.53
C ARG A 230 16.59 9.37 18.41
N PRO A 231 15.82 9.68 19.47
CA PRO A 231 15.16 10.96 19.59
C PRO A 231 16.16 12.11 19.45
N SER A 232 15.74 13.17 18.77
CA SER A 232 16.54 14.38 18.64
C SER A 232 16.43 15.24 19.89
N ILE A 233 17.50 15.98 20.22
CA ILE A 233 17.49 16.96 21.32
C ILE A 233 17.47 18.34 20.67
N GLU A 234 16.38 19.07 20.86
CA GLU A 234 16.23 20.42 20.35
C GLU A 234 17.10 21.41 21.15
N PRO A 235 17.46 22.58 20.60
CA PRO A 235 18.25 23.60 21.31
C PRO A 235 17.64 24.06 22.64
N SER A 236 16.32 23.93 22.80
CA SER A 236 15.57 24.19 24.03
C SER A 236 15.84 23.16 25.15
N GLY A 237 16.54 22.07 24.86
CA GLY A 237 16.73 20.93 25.76
C GLY A 237 15.57 19.92 25.75
N SER A 238 14.50 20.16 24.99
CA SER A 238 13.41 19.19 24.82
C SER A 238 13.80 18.08 23.85
N THR A 239 13.38 16.84 24.14
CA THR A 239 13.52 15.73 23.20
C THR A 239 12.38 15.72 22.20
N CYS A 240 12.71 15.57 20.92
CA CYS A 240 11.77 15.29 19.85
C CYS A 240 11.83 13.78 19.53
N PRO A 241 10.71 13.04 19.57
CA PRO A 241 10.72 11.61 19.27
C PRO A 241 11.11 11.34 17.82
N VAL A 242 11.61 10.14 17.56
CA VAL A 242 11.75 9.64 16.19
C VAL A 242 10.36 9.67 15.55
N THR A 243 10.26 10.36 14.41
CA THR A 243 8.98 10.57 13.72
C THR A 243 9.03 9.89 12.38
N TYR A 244 8.11 8.96 12.13
CA TYR A 244 7.91 8.33 10.82
C TYR A 244 6.46 8.60 10.40
N ASP A 245 6.28 9.53 9.46
CA ASP A 245 4.95 10.05 9.14
C ASP A 245 4.85 10.56 7.69
N MET A 246 3.63 10.84 7.24
CA MET A 246 3.34 11.47 5.97
C MET A 246 3.26 12.99 6.11
N LEU A 247 3.89 13.73 5.20
CA LEU A 247 3.76 15.18 5.08
C LEU A 247 2.57 15.57 4.21
N ALA A 248 2.15 16.83 4.32
CA ALA A 248 1.10 17.40 3.48
C ALA A 248 -0.24 16.64 3.53
N LYS A 249 -0.59 16.06 4.70
CA LYS A 249 -1.84 15.31 4.92
C LYS A 249 -3.08 16.13 4.53
N ASP A 250 -3.06 17.43 4.76
CA ASP A 250 -4.17 18.35 4.52
C ASP A 250 -3.96 19.21 3.26
N SER A 251 -3.09 18.79 2.34
CA SER A 251 -2.79 19.54 1.11
C SER A 251 -2.82 18.64 -0.13
N THR A 252 -3.23 19.21 -1.26
CA THR A 252 -3.24 18.56 -2.57
C THR A 252 -1.88 18.77 -3.24
N VAL A 253 -0.97 17.80 -3.09
CA VAL A 253 0.41 17.91 -3.61
C VAL A 253 0.70 17.03 -4.83
N GLY A 254 -0.09 15.97 -5.03
CA GLY A 254 0.10 14.98 -6.08
C GLY A 254 -0.70 13.72 -5.78
N ASP A 255 -0.54 12.71 -6.63
CA ASP A 255 -1.13 11.38 -6.42
C ASP A 255 -0.35 10.55 -5.38
N HIS A 256 0.91 10.89 -5.14
CA HIS A 256 1.67 10.47 -3.96
C HIS A 256 1.77 11.62 -2.96
N LYS A 257 1.70 11.29 -1.67
CA LYS A 257 2.10 12.21 -0.60
C LYS A 257 3.46 11.84 -0.03
N PRO A 258 4.34 12.83 0.26
CA PRO A 258 5.67 12.55 0.76
C PRO A 258 5.64 11.84 2.12
N VAL A 259 6.42 10.78 2.24
CA VAL A 259 6.70 10.12 3.53
C VAL A 259 8.02 10.66 4.08
N TYR A 260 8.04 10.90 5.38
CA TYR A 260 9.08 11.62 6.10
C TYR A 260 9.54 10.85 7.33
N LEU A 261 10.84 10.96 7.60
CA LEU A 261 11.47 10.42 8.78
C LEU A 261 12.35 11.50 9.42
N TYR A 262 12.16 11.71 10.72
CA TYR A 262 13.01 12.55 11.57
C TYR A 262 13.62 11.73 12.69
N PHE A 263 14.94 11.85 12.86
CA PHE A 263 15.67 11.21 13.93
C PHE A 263 17.05 11.84 14.09
N SER A 264 17.66 11.63 15.25
CA SER A 264 19.11 11.78 15.44
C SER A 264 19.80 10.44 15.24
N LEU A 265 20.88 10.44 14.47
CA LEU A 265 21.69 9.27 14.24
C LEU A 265 22.76 9.13 15.32
N ASP A 266 22.79 8.01 16.01
CA ASP A 266 23.89 7.63 16.90
C ASP A 266 25.13 7.21 16.07
N THR A 267 26.16 8.05 16.04
CA THR A 267 27.39 7.80 15.27
C THR A 267 28.48 7.09 16.09
N SER A 268 28.20 6.72 17.35
CA SER A 268 29.17 6.00 18.17
C SER A 268 29.62 4.69 17.50
N PRO A 269 30.90 4.30 17.60
CA PRO A 269 31.34 2.97 17.19
C PRO A 269 30.53 1.92 17.97
N GLY A 270 29.87 1.02 17.24
CA GLY A 270 29.12 -0.11 17.82
C GLY A 270 30.03 -1.18 18.40
#